data_AF-A0A426XN46-F1
#
_entry.id   AF-A0A426XN46-F1
#
_cell.length_a   1.000
_cell.length_b   1.000
_cell.length_c   1.000
_cell.angle_alpha   90.00
_cell.angle_beta   90.00
_cell.angle_gamma   90.00
#
_symmetry.space_group_name_H-M   'P 1'
#
loop_
_entity.id
_entity.type
_entity.pdbx_description
1 polymer ?
#
loop_
_entity_poly.entity_id
_entity_poly.type
_entity_poly.pdbx_seq_one_letter_code
_entity_poly.pdbx_strand_id
1 'polypeptide(L)'
;MTHIVREVEKPGSKLHKKETCEAVTIVETPPMVVVGVVAYVKTPRGLRSLNTVWAQHLSEEVRRRFYKNWCKSKKKAFTKYSKKFDSEEGKKEVQVQLEKMKKYASVIRVLAHTQKVDFAYSFFEKQVPIDAVFQKDEMIDIIGVTKGKGYEGVVTRWGVTRLPRKTHRGLRKVACIGAWHPARVSYTVARAGQNGYHHRTEMNKKIYKIGKSGDESHTAITEFDR
;
A
#
# COMPACT_ATOMS: atom_id res chain seq x y z
N MET A 1 7.42 7.56 13.93
CA MET A 1 7.57 6.34 14.76
C MET A 1 7.64 6.81 16.20
N THR A 2 6.92 6.14 17.09
CA THR A 2 6.90 6.41 18.53
C THR A 2 7.14 5.08 19.26
N HIS A 3 6.97 5.06 20.58
CA HIS A 3 6.98 3.85 21.37
C HIS A 3 5.71 3.76 22.21
N ILE A 4 5.36 2.54 22.62
CA ILE A 4 4.31 2.27 23.61
C ILE A 4 4.90 1.45 24.74
N VAL A 5 4.35 1.59 25.93
CA VAL A 5 4.55 0.65 27.03
C VAL A 5 3.29 -0.19 27.16
N ARG A 6 3.43 -1.51 27.22
CA ARG A 6 2.30 -2.42 27.47
C ARG A 6 2.71 -3.55 28.39
N GLU A 7 1.76 -4.05 29.16
CA GLU A 7 1.91 -5.30 29.89
C GLU A 7 1.86 -6.49 28.93
N VAL A 8 2.74 -7.47 29.15
CA VAL A 8 2.84 -8.67 28.32
C VAL A 8 2.18 -9.86 28.98
N GLU A 9 1.06 -10.30 28.40
CA GLU A 9 0.44 -11.57 28.77
C GLU A 9 0.94 -12.72 27.89
N LYS A 10 2.06 -13.32 28.29
CA LYS A 10 2.61 -14.51 27.63
C LYS A 10 3.08 -15.59 28.63
N PRO A 11 2.18 -16.48 29.10
CA PRO A 11 2.54 -17.54 30.05
C PRO A 11 3.77 -18.34 29.59
N GLY A 12 4.70 -18.62 30.51
CA GLY A 12 5.98 -19.27 30.23
C GLY A 12 7.12 -18.32 29.80
N SER A 13 6.84 -17.05 29.54
CA SER A 13 7.88 -16.04 29.31
C SER A 13 8.38 -15.42 30.63
N LYS A 14 9.68 -15.09 30.70
CA LYS A 14 10.23 -14.26 31.80
C LYS A 14 9.63 -12.84 31.85
N LEU A 15 9.01 -12.42 30.75
CA LEU A 15 8.32 -11.13 30.58
C LEU A 15 6.81 -11.23 30.87
N HIS A 16 6.28 -12.40 31.26
CA HIS A 16 4.87 -12.52 31.60
C HIS A 16 4.51 -11.60 32.78
N LYS A 17 3.42 -10.84 32.63
CA LYS A 17 2.94 -9.85 33.61
C LYS A 17 3.97 -8.79 33.97
N LYS A 18 4.79 -8.40 32.97
CA LYS A 18 5.73 -7.29 33.05
C LYS A 18 5.48 -6.33 31.90
N GLU A 19 5.81 -5.07 32.14
CA GLU A 19 5.79 -4.04 31.13
C GLU A 19 6.95 -4.22 30.15
N THR A 20 6.68 -3.92 28.89
CA THR A 20 7.69 -3.85 27.83
C THR A 20 7.47 -2.62 26.98
N CYS A 21 8.57 -1.96 26.60
CA CYS A 21 8.56 -0.86 25.65
C CYS A 21 8.72 -1.41 24.22
N GLU A 22 7.76 -1.13 23.34
CA GLU A 22 7.73 -1.58 21.96
C GLU A 22 7.69 -0.39 21.00
N ALA A 23 8.47 -0.45 19.92
CA ALA A 23 8.46 0.58 18.88
C ALA A 23 7.23 0.42 17.99
N VAL A 24 6.51 1.52 17.74
CA VAL A 24 5.31 1.54 16.90
C VAL A 24 5.39 2.60 15.81
N THR A 25 4.80 2.30 14.66
CA THR A 25 4.70 3.28 13.56
C THR A 25 3.27 3.80 13.50
N ILE A 26 3.14 5.11 13.59
CA ILE A 26 1.87 5.81 13.38
C ILE A 26 1.74 6.10 11.89
N VAL A 27 0.63 5.67 11.30
CA VAL A 27 0.29 5.92 9.90
C VAL A 27 -1.00 6.71 9.88
N GLU A 28 -1.00 7.88 9.25
CA GLU A 28 -2.22 8.65 9.02
C GLU A 28 -3.03 7.98 7.90
N THR A 29 -4.26 7.59 8.21
CA THR A 29 -5.16 6.88 7.29
C THR A 29 -6.44 7.69 7.07
N PRO A 30 -6.42 8.73 6.22
CA PRO A 30 -7.63 9.48 5.90
C PRO A 30 -8.66 8.56 5.22
N PRO A 31 -9.97 8.77 5.44
CA PRO A 31 -11.00 7.97 4.78
C PRO A 31 -10.86 7.97 3.25
N MET A 32 -11.09 6.81 2.63
CA MET A 32 -10.98 6.65 1.19
C MET A 32 -12.36 6.59 0.54
N VAL A 33 -12.55 7.30 -0.57
CA VAL A 33 -13.78 7.28 -1.36
C VAL A 33 -13.66 6.28 -2.50
N VAL A 34 -14.66 5.40 -2.64
CA VAL A 34 -14.74 4.46 -3.77
C VAL A 34 -15.24 5.18 -5.02
N VAL A 35 -14.38 5.23 -6.04
CA VAL A 35 -14.62 5.98 -7.30
C VAL A 35 -14.88 5.07 -8.50
N GLY A 36 -14.58 3.78 -8.38
CA GLY A 36 -14.75 2.82 -9.46
C GLY A 36 -14.57 1.38 -9.01
N VAL A 37 -15.05 0.43 -9.81
CA VAL A 37 -14.83 -1.00 -9.64
C VAL A 37 -14.42 -1.63 -10.96
N VAL A 38 -13.45 -2.54 -10.90
CA VAL A 38 -12.98 -3.34 -12.04
C VAL A 38 -13.28 -4.80 -11.74
N ALA A 39 -14.05 -5.44 -12.62
CA ALA A 39 -14.33 -6.86 -12.51
C ALA A 39 -13.32 -7.68 -13.31
N TYR A 40 -12.87 -8.78 -12.72
CA TYR A 40 -11.98 -9.75 -13.36
C TYR A 40 -12.63 -11.13 -13.46
N VAL A 41 -12.51 -11.74 -14.63
CA VAL A 41 -12.90 -13.12 -14.92
C VAL A 41 -11.65 -14.00 -14.96
N LYS A 42 -11.73 -15.19 -14.36
CA LYS A 42 -10.69 -16.20 -14.46
C LYS A 42 -10.70 -16.84 -15.85
N THR A 43 -9.59 -16.70 -16.58
CA THR A 43 -9.34 -17.41 -17.84
C THR A 43 -8.18 -18.41 -17.64
N PRO A 44 -7.98 -19.38 -18.54
CA PRO A 44 -6.86 -20.32 -18.45
C PRO A 44 -5.48 -19.64 -18.42
N ARG A 45 -5.36 -18.41 -18.94
CA ARG A 45 -4.12 -17.62 -18.94
C ARG A 45 -3.99 -16.67 -17.75
N GLY A 46 -4.95 -16.68 -16.81
CA GLY A 46 -5.02 -15.78 -15.67
C GLY A 46 -6.26 -14.88 -15.67
N LEU A 47 -6.30 -13.90 -14.76
CA LEU A 47 -7.39 -12.96 -14.64
C LEU A 47 -7.42 -11.97 -15.81
N ARG A 48 -8.57 -11.80 -16.47
CA ARG A 48 -8.80 -10.75 -17.47
C ARG A 48 -9.90 -9.80 -17.01
N SER A 49 -9.70 -8.51 -17.26
CA SER A 49 -10.72 -7.50 -16.95
C SER A 49 -11.95 -7.68 -17.84
N LEU A 50 -13.12 -7.83 -17.22
CA LEU A 50 -14.41 -7.94 -17.89
C LEU A 50 -14.91 -6.55 -18.30
N ASN A 51 -15.08 -5.67 -17.32
CA ASN A 51 -15.53 -4.29 -17.47
C ASN A 51 -15.10 -3.47 -16.25
N THR A 52 -15.19 -2.15 -16.40
CA THR A 52 -14.93 -1.18 -15.34
C THR A 52 -16.11 -0.23 -15.26
N VAL A 53 -16.66 -0.04 -14.06
CA VAL A 53 -17.73 0.91 -13.79
C VAL A 53 -17.16 1.99 -12.88
N TRP A 54 -17.30 3.24 -13.29
CA TRP A 54 -16.92 4.41 -12.49
C TRP A 54 -18.14 5.07 -11.86
N ALA A 55 -17.91 5.80 -10.78
CA ALA A 55 -18.88 6.70 -10.16
C ALA A 55 -19.36 7.78 -11.15
N GLN A 56 -20.58 8.30 -10.93
CA GLN A 56 -21.15 9.35 -11.77
C GLN A 56 -20.38 10.66 -11.58
N HIS A 57 -20.11 11.00 -10.32
CA HIS A 57 -19.43 12.23 -9.95
C HIS A 57 -18.01 11.90 -9.50
N LEU A 58 -17.05 12.25 -10.35
CA LEU A 58 -15.63 12.20 -10.01
C LEU A 58 -15.15 13.59 -9.66
N SER A 59 -14.54 13.69 -8.49
CA SER A 59 -13.95 14.92 -8.02
C SER A 59 -12.75 15.38 -8.84
N GLU A 60 -12.36 16.64 -8.62
CA GLU A 60 -11.24 17.23 -9.34
C GLU A 60 -9.92 16.51 -9.04
N GLU A 61 -9.68 16.10 -7.79
CA GLU A 61 -8.43 15.43 -7.39
C GLU A 61 -8.25 14.07 -8.08
N VAL A 62 -9.35 13.31 -8.24
CA VAL A 62 -9.35 12.08 -9.04
C VAL A 62 -9.04 12.41 -10.48
N ARG A 63 -9.70 13.42 -11.06
CA ARG A 63 -9.49 13.83 -12.46
C ARG A 63 -8.05 14.32 -12.69
N ARG A 64 -7.43 14.98 -11.72
CA ARG A 64 -6.03 15.44 -11.77
C ARG A 64 -5.05 14.29 -12.01
N ARG A 65 -5.31 13.10 -11.45
CA ARG A 65 -4.45 11.91 -11.65
C ARG A 65 -4.37 11.46 -13.12
N PHE A 66 -5.33 11.82 -13.95
CA PHE A 66 -5.35 11.48 -15.38
C PHE A 66 -4.56 12.47 -16.26
N TYR A 67 -3.99 13.52 -15.69
CA TYR A 67 -3.21 14.51 -16.42
C TYR A 67 -1.83 14.68 -15.80
N LYS A 68 -0.78 14.58 -16.64
CA LYS A 68 0.58 15.01 -16.23
C LYS A 68 0.63 16.52 -16.00
N ASN A 69 -0.03 17.29 -16.87
CA ASN A 69 -0.08 18.76 -16.84
C ASN A 69 -1.53 19.26 -16.67
N TRP A 70 -2.10 19.14 -15.47
CA TRP A 70 -3.50 19.52 -15.20
C TRP A 70 -3.82 20.98 -15.58
N CYS A 71 -3.00 21.92 -15.10
CA CYS A 71 -3.25 23.37 -15.26
C CYS A 71 -3.26 23.82 -16.72
N LYS A 72 -2.48 23.15 -17.59
CA LYS A 72 -2.38 23.46 -19.03
C LYS A 72 -3.28 22.56 -19.89
N SER A 73 -4.17 21.78 -19.29
CA SER A 73 -5.04 20.85 -20.01
C SER A 73 -6.44 21.41 -20.22
N LYS A 74 -7.18 20.84 -21.18
CA LYS A 74 -8.61 21.12 -21.39
C LYS A 74 -9.52 20.43 -20.34
N LYS A 75 -8.96 19.65 -19.40
CA LYS A 75 -9.68 18.96 -18.31
C LYS A 75 -10.90 18.13 -18.76
N LYS A 76 -10.87 17.53 -19.96
CA LYS A 76 -12.02 16.78 -20.54
C LYS A 76 -12.22 15.33 -20.03
N ALA A 77 -11.37 14.82 -19.14
CA ALA A 77 -11.49 13.45 -18.61
C ALA A 77 -12.85 13.22 -17.94
N PHE A 78 -13.47 12.07 -18.21
CA PHE A 78 -14.77 11.61 -17.69
C PHE A 78 -16.00 12.47 -18.04
N THR A 79 -15.86 13.54 -18.82
CA THR A 79 -17.00 14.41 -19.19
C THR A 79 -18.08 13.69 -20.00
N LYS A 80 -17.70 12.76 -20.90
CA LYS A 80 -18.67 11.93 -21.63
C LYS A 80 -19.27 10.81 -20.79
N TYR A 81 -18.49 10.25 -19.86
CA TYR A 81 -18.92 9.13 -19.03
C TYR A 81 -19.95 9.59 -17.98
N SER A 82 -19.71 10.72 -17.32
CA SER A 82 -20.64 11.31 -16.37
C SER A 82 -22.02 11.58 -17.00
N LYS A 83 -22.03 12.09 -18.24
CA LYS A 83 -23.27 12.32 -19.02
C LYS A 83 -24.11 11.07 -19.30
N LYS A 84 -23.53 9.86 -19.22
CA LYS A 84 -24.32 8.61 -19.36
C LYS A 84 -25.30 8.43 -18.21
N PHE A 85 -25.01 8.98 -17.04
CA PHE A 85 -25.92 8.89 -15.90
C PHE A 85 -27.06 9.91 -15.99
N ASP A 86 -27.00 10.88 -16.90
CA ASP A 86 -28.08 11.86 -17.08
C ASP A 86 -29.23 11.25 -17.90
N SER A 87 -28.95 10.28 -18.79
CA SER A 87 -29.97 9.58 -19.58
C SER A 87 -30.44 8.29 -18.92
N GLU A 88 -31.74 7.97 -19.03
CA GLU A 88 -32.29 6.72 -18.49
C GLU A 88 -31.66 5.47 -19.13
N GLU A 89 -31.38 5.53 -20.44
CA GLU A 89 -30.73 4.45 -21.17
C GLU A 89 -29.32 4.19 -20.65
N GLY A 90 -28.55 5.25 -20.34
CA GLY A 90 -27.20 5.10 -19.81
C GLY A 90 -27.17 4.58 -18.37
N LYS A 91 -28.14 4.96 -17.53
CA LYS A 91 -28.34 4.33 -16.21
C LYS A 91 -28.61 2.83 -16.32
N LYS A 92 -29.49 2.42 -17.26
CA LYS A 92 -29.76 1.01 -17.55
C LYS A 92 -28.50 0.29 -18.06
N GLU A 93 -27.69 0.92 -18.91
CA GLU A 93 -26.41 0.37 -19.37
C GLU A 93 -25.46 0.07 -18.21
N VAL A 94 -25.29 1.02 -17.29
CA VAL A 94 -24.41 0.86 -16.11
C VAL A 94 -24.95 -0.22 -15.18
N GLN A 95 -26.27 -0.29 -14.97
CA GLN A 95 -26.89 -1.32 -14.16
C GLN A 95 -26.66 -2.72 -14.73
N VAL A 96 -26.82 -2.90 -16.05
CA VAL A 96 -26.51 -4.16 -16.74
C VAL A 96 -25.02 -4.51 -16.61
N GLN A 97 -24.13 -3.51 -16.67
CA GLN A 97 -22.70 -3.73 -16.44
C GLN A 97 -22.42 -4.23 -15.02
N LEU A 98 -23.05 -3.65 -13.99
CA LEU A 98 -22.93 -4.10 -12.60
C LEU A 98 -23.50 -5.51 -12.40
N GLU A 99 -24.61 -5.85 -13.05
CA GLU A 99 -25.18 -7.20 -13.01
C GLU A 99 -24.26 -8.23 -13.67
N LYS A 100 -23.64 -7.89 -14.81
CA LYS A 100 -22.61 -8.74 -15.44
C LYS A 100 -21.42 -8.95 -14.50
N MET A 101 -21.00 -7.92 -13.76
CA MET A 101 -19.94 -8.07 -12.77
C MET A 101 -20.35 -9.08 -11.69
N LYS A 102 -21.55 -8.95 -11.12
CA LYS A 102 -22.05 -9.88 -10.09
C LYS A 102 -22.11 -11.32 -10.60
N LYS A 103 -22.52 -11.52 -11.86
CA LYS A 103 -22.71 -12.85 -12.43
C LYS A 103 -21.39 -13.54 -12.82
N TYR A 104 -20.45 -12.81 -13.40
CA TYR A 104 -19.27 -13.40 -14.04
C TYR A 104 -17.95 -13.10 -13.33
N ALA A 105 -17.85 -12.05 -12.52
CA ALA A 105 -16.59 -11.69 -11.89
C ALA A 105 -16.17 -12.74 -10.86
N SER A 106 -14.92 -13.20 -10.98
CA SER A 106 -14.26 -14.02 -9.95
C SER A 106 -13.59 -13.14 -8.90
N VAL A 107 -13.09 -11.96 -9.29
CA VAL A 107 -12.43 -10.99 -8.41
C VAL A 107 -12.91 -9.59 -8.77
N ILE A 108 -13.20 -8.77 -7.75
CA ILE A 108 -13.53 -7.35 -7.93
C ILE A 108 -12.40 -6.53 -7.30
N ARG A 109 -11.81 -5.64 -8.10
CA ARG A 109 -10.86 -4.65 -7.63
C ARG A 109 -11.56 -3.31 -7.46
N VAL A 110 -11.51 -2.77 -6.26
CA VAL A 110 -12.01 -1.44 -5.94
C VAL A 110 -10.96 -0.39 -6.31
N LEU A 111 -11.39 0.69 -6.96
CA LEU A 111 -10.60 1.89 -7.22
C LEU A 111 -11.03 2.94 -6.19
N ALA A 112 -10.12 3.29 -5.29
CA ALA A 112 -10.38 4.22 -4.22
C ALA A 112 -9.41 5.42 -4.27
N HIS A 113 -9.89 6.57 -3.82
CA HIS A 113 -9.14 7.82 -3.78
C HIS A 113 -9.35 8.51 -2.44
N THR A 114 -8.31 9.12 -1.89
CA THR A 114 -8.36 9.88 -0.64
C THR A 114 -9.08 11.20 -0.89
N GLN A 115 -10.27 11.42 -0.34
CA GLN A 115 -10.94 12.74 -0.44
C GLN A 115 -11.87 13.08 0.73
N LYS A 116 -11.96 14.40 0.99
CA LYS A 116 -12.80 15.09 1.99
C LYS A 116 -14.06 15.70 1.35
N VAL A 117 -15.07 14.92 0.96
CA VAL A 117 -16.42 15.47 0.74
C VAL A 117 -17.47 14.42 1.07
N ASP A 118 -18.53 14.85 1.76
CA ASP A 118 -19.73 14.07 2.06
C ASP A 118 -20.66 14.08 0.85
N PHE A 119 -20.96 12.93 0.25
CA PHE A 119 -22.26 12.67 -0.41
C PHE A 119 -22.39 11.18 -0.76
N ALA A 120 -23.62 10.65 -0.78
CA ALA A 120 -23.90 9.21 -0.73
C ALA A 120 -24.64 8.65 -1.97
N TYR A 121 -24.34 7.39 -2.36
CA TYR A 121 -25.35 6.32 -2.47
C TYR A 121 -24.75 4.89 -2.30
N SER A 122 -25.41 4.09 -1.44
CA SER A 122 -25.13 2.72 -0.94
C SER A 122 -23.67 2.27 -0.65
N PHE A 123 -22.73 2.31 -1.60
CA PHE A 123 -21.27 2.05 -1.40
C PHE A 123 -20.35 2.81 -2.37
N PHE A 124 -20.89 3.33 -3.48
CA PHE A 124 -20.16 4.24 -4.38
C PHE A 124 -20.20 5.66 -3.79
N GLU A 125 -19.12 6.42 -3.96
CA GLU A 125 -19.00 7.81 -3.48
C GLU A 125 -19.03 7.98 -1.95
N LYS A 126 -19.19 6.90 -1.17
CA LYS A 126 -19.06 6.91 0.29
C LYS A 126 -17.60 6.88 0.73
N GLN A 127 -17.33 7.55 1.85
CA GLN A 127 -16.08 7.41 2.59
C GLN A 127 -16.05 6.06 3.29
N VAL A 128 -14.98 5.30 3.07
CA VAL A 128 -14.65 4.06 3.78
C VAL A 128 -13.57 4.43 4.80
N PRO A 129 -13.93 4.51 6.09
CA PRO A 129 -12.97 4.73 7.15
C PRO A 129 -12.19 3.45 7.46
N ILE A 130 -11.05 3.59 8.15
CA ILE A 130 -10.12 2.48 8.40
C ILE A 130 -10.69 1.42 9.36
N ASP A 131 -11.54 1.84 10.30
CA ASP A 131 -12.24 1.01 11.28
C ASP A 131 -13.30 0.09 10.65
N ALA A 132 -13.78 0.42 9.43
CA ALA A 132 -14.66 -0.45 8.67
C ALA A 132 -13.92 -1.58 7.93
N VAL A 133 -12.58 -1.50 7.82
CA VAL A 133 -11.76 -2.44 7.05
C VAL A 133 -10.92 -3.32 7.97
N PHE A 134 -10.33 -2.75 9.01
CA PHE A 134 -9.44 -3.44 9.92
C PHE A 134 -9.93 -3.34 11.36
N GLN A 135 -9.54 -4.32 12.16
CA GLN A 135 -9.85 -4.36 13.59
C GLN A 135 -8.60 -4.20 14.44
N LYS A 136 -8.79 -3.76 15.69
CA LYS A 136 -7.73 -3.77 16.69
C LYS A 136 -7.25 -5.21 16.90
N ASP A 137 -5.95 -5.37 17.13
CA ASP A 137 -5.26 -6.65 17.35
C ASP A 137 -5.19 -7.59 16.13
N GLU A 138 -5.69 -7.17 14.97
CA GLU A 138 -5.53 -7.88 13.71
C GLU A 138 -4.06 -7.90 13.24
N MET A 139 -3.66 -9.01 12.62
CA MET A 139 -2.35 -9.17 12.00
C MET A 139 -2.45 -8.79 10.52
N ILE A 140 -1.70 -7.75 10.12
CA ILE A 140 -1.73 -7.22 8.77
C ILE A 140 -0.37 -7.35 8.09
N ASP A 141 -0.40 -7.42 6.76
CA ASP A 141 0.78 -7.34 5.92
C ASP A 141 0.92 -5.92 5.37
N ILE A 142 2.09 -5.31 5.58
CA ILE A 142 2.41 -3.97 5.09
C ILE A 142 3.18 -4.10 3.78
N ILE A 143 2.62 -3.53 2.71
CA ILE A 143 3.26 -3.49 1.40
C ILE A 143 3.70 -2.05 1.12
N GLY A 144 4.96 -1.86 0.75
CA GLY A 144 5.50 -0.53 0.52
C GLY A 144 6.79 -0.51 -0.28
N VAL A 145 7.26 0.71 -0.55
CA VAL A 145 8.54 0.96 -1.22
C VAL A 145 9.54 1.47 -0.17
N THR A 146 10.68 0.80 -0.06
CA THR A 146 11.75 1.17 0.88
C THR A 146 12.34 2.54 0.56
N LYS A 147 12.87 3.25 1.57
CA LYS A 147 13.57 4.52 1.37
C LYS A 147 14.72 4.34 0.35
N GLY A 148 14.76 5.19 -0.67
CA GLY A 148 15.84 5.20 -1.66
C GLY A 148 17.18 5.59 -1.02
N LYS A 149 18.23 4.84 -1.35
CA LYS A 149 19.61 5.15 -0.94
C LYS A 149 20.54 5.43 -2.13
N GLY A 150 20.02 5.31 -3.35
CA GLY A 150 20.77 5.54 -4.59
C GLY A 150 21.76 4.41 -4.88
N TYR A 151 22.87 4.76 -5.52
CA TYR A 151 23.93 3.81 -5.82
C TYR A 151 24.81 3.56 -4.60
N GLU A 152 24.85 2.32 -4.14
CA GLU A 152 25.65 1.91 -2.98
C GLU A 152 26.72 0.86 -3.34
N GLY A 153 27.80 0.86 -2.56
CA GLY A 153 28.88 -0.13 -2.66
C GLY A 153 28.47 -1.51 -2.16
N VAL A 154 29.28 -2.52 -2.44
CA VAL A 154 28.96 -3.93 -2.12
C VAL A 154 28.74 -4.16 -0.63
N VAL A 155 29.51 -3.48 0.22
CA VAL A 155 29.47 -3.61 1.69
C VAL A 155 28.10 -3.22 2.25
N THR A 156 27.57 -2.05 1.88
CA THR A 156 26.29 -1.57 2.43
C THR A 156 25.08 -2.21 1.76
N ARG A 157 25.21 -2.60 0.48
CA ARG A 157 24.15 -3.25 -0.28
C ARG A 157 23.93 -4.72 0.10
N TRP A 158 25.02 -5.45 0.32
CA TRP A 158 24.98 -6.91 0.55
C TRP A 158 25.52 -7.36 1.91
N GLY A 159 26.03 -6.44 2.74
CA GLY A 159 26.56 -6.78 4.07
C GLY A 159 27.89 -7.55 4.05
N VAL A 160 28.62 -7.54 2.93
CA VAL A 160 29.91 -8.24 2.85
C VAL A 160 30.97 -7.59 3.74
N THR A 161 31.82 -8.42 4.35
CA THR A 161 32.91 -7.97 5.21
C THR A 161 33.91 -7.09 4.44
N ARG A 162 34.39 -6.03 5.10
CA ARG A 162 35.45 -5.18 4.56
C ARG A 162 36.78 -5.93 4.54
N LEU A 163 37.62 -5.66 3.54
CA LEU A 163 38.96 -6.24 3.48
C LEU A 163 39.91 -5.62 4.53
N PRO A 164 40.98 -6.33 4.94
CA PRO A 164 41.95 -5.84 5.91
C PRO A 164 42.60 -4.52 5.49
N ARG A 165 42.96 -3.68 6.48
CA ARG A 165 43.48 -2.32 6.27
C ARG A 165 44.62 -2.22 5.24
N LYS A 166 45.51 -3.21 5.17
CA LYS A 166 46.65 -3.26 4.24
C LYS A 166 46.31 -3.92 2.89
N THR A 167 45.11 -3.66 2.36
CA THR A 167 44.72 -4.17 1.03
C THR A 167 44.98 -3.12 -0.03
N HIS A 168 45.66 -3.52 -1.10
CA HIS A 168 45.89 -2.65 -2.25
C HIS A 168 44.60 -2.33 -3.01
N ARG A 169 44.43 -1.06 -3.41
CA ARG A 169 43.25 -0.52 -4.15
C ARG A 169 41.93 -0.71 -3.40
N GLY A 170 41.89 -0.30 -2.13
CA GLY A 170 40.65 -0.11 -1.37
C GLY A 170 40.12 -1.33 -0.63
N LEU A 171 39.28 -1.05 0.37
CA LEU A 171 38.84 -1.99 1.40
C LEU A 171 37.37 -2.44 1.25
N ARG A 172 36.57 -1.66 0.52
CA ARG A 172 35.10 -1.86 0.41
C ARG A 172 34.74 -2.56 -0.91
N LYS A 173 35.36 -3.71 -1.16
CA LYS A 173 35.18 -4.52 -2.37
C LYS A 173 35.12 -6.01 -2.03
N VAL A 174 34.55 -6.79 -2.92
CA VAL A 174 34.69 -8.25 -2.93
C VAL A 174 35.98 -8.59 -3.66
N ALA A 175 36.76 -9.54 -3.15
CA ALA A 175 38.05 -9.90 -3.72
C ALA A 175 37.90 -10.74 -5.00
N CYS A 176 37.45 -11.99 -4.87
CA CYS A 176 37.22 -12.88 -6.02
C CYS A 176 35.74 -12.85 -6.45
N ILE A 177 35.47 -12.70 -7.75
CA ILE A 177 34.11 -12.61 -8.32
C ILE A 177 33.66 -13.89 -9.04
N GLY A 178 34.50 -14.93 -9.08
CA GLY A 178 34.19 -16.20 -9.73
C GLY A 178 35.44 -17.02 -10.03
N ALA A 179 35.24 -18.31 -10.31
CA ALA A 179 36.28 -19.18 -10.84
C ALA A 179 36.53 -18.88 -12.34
N TRP A 180 37.60 -19.45 -12.90
CA TRP A 180 37.89 -19.32 -14.34
C TRP A 180 36.78 -19.93 -15.20
N HIS A 181 36.31 -21.12 -14.83
CA HIS A 181 35.20 -21.82 -15.49
C HIS A 181 34.02 -21.92 -14.51
N PRO A 182 32.82 -21.42 -14.83
CA PRO A 182 32.39 -20.83 -16.11
C PRO A 182 32.94 -19.42 -16.35
N ALA A 183 33.21 -19.07 -17.62
CA ALA A 183 33.73 -17.77 -18.05
C ALA A 183 32.66 -16.65 -18.02
N ARG A 184 31.96 -16.52 -16.88
CA ARG A 184 30.95 -15.50 -16.62
C ARG A 184 30.85 -15.22 -15.12
N VAL A 185 30.54 -13.98 -14.76
CA VAL A 185 30.23 -13.63 -13.36
C VAL A 185 28.85 -14.16 -13.02
N SER A 186 28.73 -14.89 -11.90
CA SER A 186 27.43 -15.37 -11.43
C SER A 186 26.56 -14.20 -10.92
N TYR A 187 25.26 -14.27 -11.16
CA TYR A 187 24.29 -13.31 -10.63
C TYR A 187 24.22 -13.33 -9.09
N THR A 188 24.65 -14.44 -8.46
CA THR A 188 24.70 -14.58 -7.00
C THR A 188 25.86 -13.81 -6.36
N VAL A 189 26.83 -13.35 -7.16
CA VAL A 189 28.00 -12.62 -6.65
C VAL A 189 27.59 -11.20 -6.30
N ALA A 190 27.91 -10.79 -5.07
CA ALA A 190 27.57 -9.47 -4.56
C ALA A 190 28.28 -8.36 -5.37
N ARG A 191 27.49 -7.41 -5.89
CA ARG A 191 27.97 -6.28 -6.70
C ARG A 191 27.33 -4.97 -6.26
N ALA A 192 28.06 -3.87 -6.44
CA ALA A 192 27.57 -2.52 -6.18
C ALA A 192 26.39 -2.19 -7.12
N GLY A 193 25.54 -1.25 -6.73
CA GLY A 193 24.36 -0.87 -7.51
C GLY A 193 23.29 -0.21 -6.66
N GLN A 194 22.09 -0.07 -7.22
CA GLN A 194 20.95 0.52 -6.53
C GLN A 194 20.65 -0.22 -5.21
N ASN A 195 20.52 0.56 -4.13
CA ASN A 195 19.98 0.11 -2.85
C ASN A 195 18.82 1.01 -2.40
N GLY A 196 17.80 0.40 -1.79
CA GLY A 196 16.54 1.08 -1.48
C GLY A 196 15.69 1.39 -2.72
N TYR A 197 14.50 1.95 -2.49
CA TYR A 197 13.45 2.08 -3.51
C TYR A 197 12.98 0.72 -4.08
N HIS A 198 13.12 -0.33 -3.28
CA HIS A 198 12.64 -1.66 -3.60
C HIS A 198 11.23 -1.88 -3.04
N HIS A 199 10.37 -2.55 -3.80
CA HIS A 199 9.08 -3.04 -3.33
C HIS A 199 9.28 -4.17 -2.30
N ARG A 200 8.65 -4.07 -1.14
CA ARG A 200 8.73 -5.05 -0.05
C ARG A 200 7.39 -5.27 0.59
N THR A 201 7.20 -6.48 1.09
CA THR A 201 6.09 -6.87 1.95
C THR A 201 6.69 -7.24 3.30
N GLU A 202 6.28 -6.53 4.34
CA GLU A 202 6.55 -6.91 5.73
C GLU A 202 5.29 -7.53 6.32
N MET A 203 5.36 -8.83 6.59
CA MET A 203 4.21 -9.61 7.02
C MET A 203 4.00 -9.53 8.54
N ASN A 204 2.78 -9.86 8.98
CA ASN A 204 2.44 -10.11 10.39
C ASN A 204 2.74 -8.93 11.33
N LYS A 205 2.36 -7.71 10.94
CA LYS A 205 2.40 -6.54 11.81
C LYS A 205 1.07 -6.43 12.56
N LYS A 206 1.12 -6.30 13.88
CA LYS A 206 -0.07 -6.20 14.71
C LYS A 206 -0.60 -4.76 14.75
N ILE A 207 -1.91 -4.58 14.59
CA ILE A 207 -2.56 -3.29 14.83
C ILE A 207 -2.79 -3.11 16.33
N TYR A 208 -2.08 -2.17 16.96
CA TYR A 208 -2.23 -1.90 18.39
C TYR A 208 -3.41 -0.97 18.71
N LYS A 209 -3.64 0.04 17.87
CA LYS A 209 -4.67 1.06 18.08
C LYS A 209 -5.14 1.61 16.75
N ILE A 210 -6.45 1.81 16.63
CA ILE A 210 -7.08 2.57 15.56
C ILE A 210 -7.68 3.81 16.23
N GLY A 211 -7.20 4.99 15.83
CA GLY A 211 -7.68 6.27 16.37
C GLY A 211 -8.51 7.02 15.34
N LYS A 212 -9.61 7.64 15.77
CA LYS A 212 -10.52 8.40 14.91
C LYS A 212 -10.64 9.84 15.38
N SER A 213 -10.27 10.77 14.51
CA SER A 213 -10.29 12.20 14.84
C SER A 213 -11.67 12.65 15.34
N GLY A 214 -11.68 13.39 16.45
CA GLY A 214 -12.91 13.82 17.14
C GLY A 214 -13.38 12.86 18.26
N ASP A 215 -12.90 11.62 18.27
CA ASP A 215 -13.20 10.66 19.33
C ASP A 215 -12.05 10.58 20.36
N GLU A 216 -12.33 10.14 21.58
CA GLU A 216 -11.29 9.88 22.60
C GLU A 216 -10.21 8.91 22.11
N SER A 217 -10.57 7.99 21.20
CA SER A 217 -9.65 7.05 20.58
C SER A 217 -8.52 7.72 19.79
N HIS A 218 -8.69 8.98 19.35
CA HIS A 218 -7.64 9.75 18.70
C HIS A 218 -6.52 10.17 19.64
N THR A 219 -6.87 10.36 20.93
CA THR A 219 -5.92 10.83 21.93
C THR A 219 -4.90 9.74 22.27
N ALA A 220 -3.78 10.12 22.88
CA ALA A 220 -2.75 9.19 23.31
C ALA A 220 -3.03 8.56 24.69
N ILE A 221 -4.15 8.91 25.34
CA ILE A 221 -4.48 8.49 26.71
C ILE A 221 -4.77 6.99 26.75
N THR A 222 -4.30 6.32 27.79
CA THR A 222 -4.65 4.94 28.13
C THR A 222 -5.42 4.88 29.46
N GLU A 223 -5.98 3.71 29.79
CA GLU A 223 -6.66 3.51 31.08
C GLU A 223 -5.73 3.70 32.29
N PHE A 224 -4.41 3.48 32.12
CA PHE A 224 -3.41 3.65 33.16
C PHE A 224 -2.91 5.10 33.33
N ASP A 225 -3.17 5.97 32.35
CA ASP A 225 -2.75 7.38 32.37
C ASP A 225 -3.85 8.33 32.90
N ARG A 226 -5.02 7.78 33.25
CA ARG A 226 -6.17 8.50 33.80
C ARG A 226 -6.12 8.66 35.32
#